data_AF-A0A953J8A3-F1
#
_entry.id   AF-A0A953J8A3-F1
#
_cell.length_a   1.000
_cell.length_b   1.000
_cell.length_c   1.000
_cell.angle_alpha   90.00
_cell.angle_beta   90.00
_cell.angle_gamma   90.00
#
_symmetry.space_group_name_H-M   'P 1'
#
loop_
_entity.id
_entity.type
_entity.pdbx_description
1 polymer ?
#
loop_
_entity_poly.entity_id
_entity_poly.type
_entity_poly.pdbx_seq_one_letter_code
_entity_poly.pdbx_strand_id
1 'polypeptide(L)'
;ILTHCYWREAGPEFCNVNIMAVAHGTDKQLLLEHKAAIDRHLSASGVPVTYTNVFWGGRSEIKPSEISPRAYRQWLAEQLKT
;
A
#
# COMPACT_ATOMS: atom_id res chain seq x y z
N ILE A 1 3.41 -13.55 3.31
CA ILE A 1 2.87 -12.83 4.47
C ILE A 1 3.30 -11.36 4.38
N LEU A 2 2.45 -10.43 4.84
CA LEU A 2 2.57 -8.98 4.59
C LEU A 2 3.86 -8.40 5.16
N THR A 3 4.62 -7.64 4.37
CA THR A 3 5.90 -7.07 4.80
C THR A 3 5.91 -5.55 4.82
N HIS A 4 5.14 -4.90 3.95
CA HIS A 4 4.97 -3.46 3.99
C HIS A 4 3.65 -3.07 3.33
N CYS A 5 3.20 -1.87 3.70
CA CYS A 5 1.98 -1.25 3.25
C CYS A 5 2.21 0.26 3.22
N TYR A 6 1.77 0.92 2.16
CA TYR A 6 1.89 2.37 2.04
C TYR A 6 0.72 2.95 1.25
N TRP A 7 0.41 4.21 1.55
CA TRP A 7 -0.47 5.03 0.74
C TRP A 7 0.28 5.44 -0.53
N ARG A 8 -0.41 5.38 -1.66
CA ARG A 8 0.07 5.88 -2.94
C ARG A 8 -0.99 6.76 -3.58
N GLU A 9 -0.52 7.72 -4.37
CA GLU A 9 -1.38 8.50 -5.23
C GLU A 9 -2.12 7.57 -6.21
N ALA A 10 -3.39 7.88 -6.43
CA ALA A 10 -4.25 7.21 -7.38
C ALA A 10 -5.08 8.24 -8.16
N GLY A 11 -5.79 7.82 -9.21
CA GLY A 11 -6.66 8.71 -9.96
C GLY A 11 -7.92 9.14 -9.18
N PRO A 12 -8.69 10.10 -9.71
CA PRO A 12 -9.95 10.54 -9.11
C PRO A 12 -10.95 9.42 -8.84
N GLU A 13 -10.93 8.37 -9.67
CA GLU A 13 -11.75 7.16 -9.52
C GLU A 13 -11.47 6.37 -8.23
N PHE A 14 -10.32 6.62 -7.59
CA PHE A 14 -9.92 6.06 -6.30
C PHE A 14 -9.82 7.14 -5.21
N CYS A 15 -10.55 8.25 -5.34
CA CYS A 15 -10.47 9.38 -4.38
C CYS A 15 -9.05 9.93 -4.20
N ASN A 16 -8.24 9.87 -5.26
CA ASN A 16 -6.85 10.31 -5.31
C ASN A 16 -5.85 9.49 -4.45
N VAL A 17 -6.30 8.46 -3.74
CA VAL A 17 -5.45 7.68 -2.83
C VAL A 17 -5.77 6.18 -2.88
N ASN A 18 -4.75 5.34 -2.87
CA ASN A 18 -4.91 3.89 -2.76
C ASN A 18 -3.88 3.31 -1.77
N ILE A 19 -4.20 2.17 -1.17
CA ILE A 19 -3.30 1.40 -0.32
C ILE A 19 -2.64 0.32 -1.19
N MET A 20 -1.31 0.29 -1.21
CA MET A 20 -0.56 -0.83 -1.77
C MET A 20 0.11 -1.60 -0.64
N ALA A 21 -0.07 -2.92 -0.65
CA ALA A 21 0.58 -3.81 0.29
C ALA A 21 1.26 -4.95 -0.44
N VAL A 22 2.38 -5.42 0.12
CA VAL A 22 3.15 -6.53 -0.44
C VAL A 22 3.26 -7.62 0.61
N ALA A 23 3.12 -8.86 0.14
CA ALA A 23 3.30 -10.04 0.97
C ALA A 23 4.28 -11.00 0.28
N HIS A 24 5.31 -11.44 1.00
CA HIS A 24 6.27 -12.43 0.49
C HIS A 24 5.92 -13.84 0.95
N GLY A 25 5.86 -14.78 0.02
CA GLY A 25 5.61 -16.18 0.31
C GLY A 25 5.77 -17.00 -0.96
N THR A 26 6.03 -18.29 -0.81
CA THR A 26 6.17 -19.22 -1.93
C THR A 26 4.85 -19.89 -2.30
N ASP A 27 3.92 -19.99 -1.34
CA ASP A 27 2.58 -20.54 -1.55
C ASP A 27 1.57 -19.42 -1.85
N LYS A 28 1.04 -19.43 -3.07
CA LYS A 28 0.03 -18.47 -3.54
C LYS A 28 -1.29 -18.63 -2.80
N GLN A 29 -1.71 -19.85 -2.49
CA GLN A 29 -2.99 -20.11 -1.84
C GLN A 29 -3.01 -19.52 -0.43
N LEU A 30 -1.95 -19.76 0.34
CA LEU A 30 -1.77 -19.17 1.67
C LEU A 30 -1.81 -17.63 1.64
N LEU A 31 -1.24 -17.02 0.61
CA LEU A 31 -1.25 -15.55 0.46
C LEU A 31 -2.63 -14.99 0.13
N LEU A 32 -3.41 -15.69 -0.71
CA LEU A 32 -4.78 -15.31 -1.00
C LEU A 32 -5.68 -15.46 0.22
N GLU A 33 -5.47 -16.50 1.03
CA GLU A 33 -6.18 -16.67 2.31
C GLU A 33 -5.86 -15.56 3.31
N HIS A 34 -4.60 -15.15 3.39
CA HIS A 34 -4.20 -13.98 4.18
C HIS A 34 -4.86 -12.69 3.68
N LYS A 35 -4.91 -12.46 2.37
CA LYS A 35 -5.61 -11.29 1.80
C LYS A 35 -7.10 -11.31 2.16
N ALA A 36 -7.76 -12.46 2.03
CA ALA A 36 -9.17 -12.60 2.38
C ALA A 36 -9.42 -12.34 3.88
N ALA A 37 -8.49 -12.73 4.76
CA ALA A 37 -8.57 -12.42 6.19
C ALA A 37 -8.45 -10.91 6.46
N ILE A 38 -7.57 -10.21 5.74
CA ILE A 38 -7.42 -8.75 5.83
C ILE A 38 -8.70 -8.06 5.36
N ASP A 39 -9.28 -8.48 4.25
CA ASP A 39 -10.52 -7.88 3.71
C ASP A 39 -11.69 -8.02 4.69
N ARG A 40 -11.84 -9.20 5.30
CA ARG A 40 -12.83 -9.42 6.35
C ARG A 40 -12.61 -8.50 7.56
N HIS A 41 -11.36 -8.32 7.97
CA HIS A 41 -11.04 -7.45 9.10
C HIS A 41 -11.31 -5.98 8.82
N LEU A 42 -10.96 -5.49 7.63
CA LEU A 42 -11.24 -4.11 7.19
C LEU A 42 -12.74 -3.86 7.14
N SER A 43 -13.49 -4.77 6.53
CA SER A 43 -14.95 -4.69 6.48
C SER A 43 -15.58 -4.68 7.88
N ALA A 44 -15.14 -5.56 8.77
CA ALA A 44 -15.61 -5.59 10.15
C ALA A 44 -15.27 -4.32 10.94
N SER A 45 -14.18 -3.64 10.57
CA SER A 45 -13.75 -2.37 11.16
C SER A 45 -14.42 -1.14 10.53
N GLY A 46 -15.40 -1.34 9.63
CA GLY A 46 -16.10 -0.25 8.96
C GLY A 46 -15.30 0.43 7.84
N VAL A 47 -14.24 -0.21 7.36
CA VAL A 47 -13.42 0.27 6.22
C VAL A 47 -13.80 -0.54 4.98
N PRO A 48 -14.68 -0.03 4.10
CA PRO A 48 -15.11 -0.76 2.92
C PRO A 48 -13.98 -0.88 1.89
N VAL A 49 -13.67 -2.11 1.47
CA VAL A 49 -12.76 -2.40 0.36
C VAL A 49 -13.58 -2.44 -0.93
N THR A 50 -13.61 -1.35 -1.67
CA THR A 50 -14.41 -1.22 -2.91
C THR A 50 -13.72 -1.83 -4.13
N TYR A 51 -12.39 -1.93 -4.08
CA TYR A 51 -11.57 -2.46 -5.16
C TYR A 51 -10.30 -3.13 -4.61
N THR A 52 -9.87 -4.23 -5.23
CA THR A 52 -8.59 -4.88 -4.96
C THR A 52 -8.05 -5.44 -6.26
N ASN A 53 -6.76 -5.24 -6.50
CA ASN A 53 -6.04 -5.93 -7.56
C ASN A 53 -4.83 -6.67 -6.97
N VAL A 54 -4.60 -7.92 -7.38
CA VAL A 54 -3.53 -8.76 -6.85
C VAL A 54 -2.56 -9.12 -7.97
N PHE A 55 -1.31 -8.70 -7.81
CA PHE A 55 -0.23 -9.04 -8.73
C PHE A 55 0.63 -10.14 -8.11
N TRP A 56 1.01 -11.13 -8.92
CA TRP A 56 1.89 -12.23 -8.53
C TRP A 56 3.08 -12.30 -9.47
N GLY A 57 4.29 -12.31 -8.92
CA GLY A 57 5.51 -12.41 -9.70
C GLY A 57 6.68 -12.93 -8.85
N GLY A 58 7.56 -13.71 -9.47
CA GLY A 58 8.74 -14.29 -8.79
C GLY A 58 9.84 -13.27 -8.46
N ARG A 59 9.70 -12.02 -8.89
CA ARG A 59 10.53 -10.89 -8.48
C ARG A 59 9.63 -9.81 -7.88
N SER A 60 9.71 -9.65 -6.56
CA SER A 60 9.13 -8.50 -5.88
C SER A 60 10.08 -7.32 -6.03
N GLU A 61 10.17 -6.73 -7.22
CA GLU A 61 10.82 -5.42 -7.38
C GLU A 61 9.86 -4.35 -6.87
N ILE A 62 9.99 -4.00 -5.59
CA ILE A 62 9.45 -2.75 -5.09
C ILE A 62 10.47 -1.68 -5.46
N LYS A 63 10.12 -0.79 -6.40
CA LYS A 63 10.81 0.50 -6.45
C LYS A 63 10.42 1.22 -5.16
N PRO A 64 11.37 1.52 -4.25
CA PRO A 64 11.04 2.29 -3.08
C PRO A 64 10.35 3.58 -3.52
N SER A 65 9.36 4.05 -2.77
CA SER A 65 8.82 5.39 -2.95
C SER A 65 10.00 6.36 -2.89
N GLU A 66 10.42 6.88 -4.03
CA GLU A 66 11.56 7.81 -4.15
C GLU A 66 11.12 9.19 -3.67
N ILE A 67 10.80 9.31 -2.38
CA ILE A 67 10.77 10.62 -1.76
C ILE A 67 12.22 11.09 -1.71
N SER A 68 12.58 12.03 -2.58
CA SER A 68 13.90 12.64 -2.56
C SER A 68 14.18 13.16 -1.14
N PRO A 69 15.26 12.71 -0.47
CA PRO A 69 15.62 13.21 0.85
C PRO A 69 15.85 14.72 0.87
N ARG A 70 16.11 15.33 -0.29
CA ARG A 70 16.23 16.77 -0.46
C ARG A 70 14.86 17.45 -0.47
N ALA A 71 13.91 16.91 -1.25
CA ALA A 71 12.54 17.44 -1.32
C ALA A 71 11.83 17.34 0.04
N TYR A 72 11.98 16.22 0.75
CA TYR A 72 11.43 16.06 2.11
C TYR A 72 12.00 17.09 3.10
N ARG A 73 13.32 17.28 3.09
CA ARG A 73 13.97 18.28 3.96
C ARG A 73 13.51 19.70 3.67
N GLN A 74 13.29 20.04 2.39
CA GLN A 74 12.78 21.35 2.00
C GLN A 74 11.35 21.56 2.49
N TRP A 75 10.44 20.62 2.22
CA TRP A 75 9.06 20.68 2.69
C TRP A 75 8.98 20.81 4.22
N LEU A 76 9.78 20.03 4.95
CA LEU A 76 9.81 20.10 6.42
C LEU A 76 10.27 21.48 6.92
N ALA A 77 11.24 22.11 6.26
CA ALA A 77 11.70 23.46 6.58
C ALA A 77 10.65 24.54 6.27
N GLU A 78 9.75 24.31 5.31
CA GLU A 78 8.62 25.20 5.01
C GLU A 78 7.52 25.06 6.08
N GLN A 79 7.19 23.83 6.51
CA GLN A 79 6.19 23.61 7.56
C GLN A 79 6.58 24.20 8.90
N LEU A 80 7.87 24.12 9.29
CA LEU A 80 8.37 24.66 10.57
C LEU A 80 8.43 26.20 10.64
N LYS A 81 8.14 26.90 9.54
CA LYS A 81 8.08 28.37 9.50
C LYS A 81 6.67 28.93 9.76
N THR A 82 5.68 28.05 9.96
CA THR A 82 4.28 28.39 10.26
C THR A 82 4.00 28.11 11.73
#